data_AF-A0A2W5P8V0-F1
#
_entry.id   AF-A0A2W5P8V0-F1
#
_cell.length_a   1.000
_cell.length_b   1.000
_cell.length_c   1.000
_cell.angle_alpha   90.00
_cell.angle_beta   90.00
_cell.angle_gamma   90.00
#
_symmetry.space_group_name_H-M   'P 1'
#
loop_
_entity.id
_entity.type
_entity.pdbx_description
1 polymer ?
#
loop_
_entity_poly.entity_id
_entity_poly.type
_entity_poly.pdbx_seq_one_letter_code
_entity_poly.pdbx_strand_id
1 'polypeptide(L)'
;MMPGAASLIARAYDARTVRTRIKHARAAIAIDPDALDAYVLLASSLDDDSPERLTLLREGAARGRSAWAREVAHPDTCDFWLDHDTRPFMRLLHLLALELWETGDTAGAIAEAEGLLRLNPNDNQGIRELLTDWYGAVGAWDALRALLARYPDDWSTSHHYARWLLAFRDGQPTADALADALEVNPHVPRFLADLLARPDEEGRFAGFVTAGGADEAHDYAQSARPAWAKVPGAVERLVRDAATRSGS
;
A
#
# COMPACT_ATOMS: atom_id res chain seq x y z
N MET A 1 23.03 18.05 30.63
CA MET A 1 22.14 18.66 29.63
C MET A 1 21.20 17.57 29.13
N MET A 2 19.87 17.80 29.14
CA MET A 2 18.92 16.83 28.58
C MET A 2 19.12 16.78 27.05
N PRO A 3 19.07 15.59 26.42
CA PRO A 3 19.19 15.49 24.96
C PRO A 3 17.98 16.16 24.28
N GLY A 4 18.22 16.88 23.17
CA GLY A 4 17.14 17.43 22.34
C GLY A 4 16.42 16.36 21.51
N ALA A 5 15.29 16.72 20.89
CA ALA A 5 14.43 15.80 20.13
C ALA A 5 15.19 15.05 19.01
N ALA A 6 15.98 15.75 18.19
CA ALA A 6 16.78 15.12 17.13
C ALA A 6 17.76 14.04 17.66
N SER A 7 18.39 14.28 18.82
CA SER A 7 19.27 13.28 19.44
C SER A 7 18.49 12.06 19.95
N LEU A 8 17.26 12.25 20.43
CA LEU A 8 16.39 11.16 20.86
C LEU A 8 15.86 10.35 19.66
N ILE A 9 15.54 11.00 18.54
CA ILE A 9 15.16 10.32 17.29
C ILE A 9 16.31 9.44 16.79
N ALA A 10 17.54 9.96 16.73
CA ALA A 10 18.71 9.17 16.36
C ALA A 10 18.88 7.94 17.28
N ARG A 11 18.75 8.13 18.60
CA ARG A 11 18.80 7.02 19.57
C ARG A 11 17.66 6.02 19.42
N ALA A 12 16.49 6.46 18.95
CA ALA A 12 15.36 5.58 18.67
C ALA A 12 15.65 4.71 17.43
N TYR A 13 16.23 5.27 16.37
CA TYR A 13 16.70 4.51 15.21
C TYR A 13 17.76 3.46 15.61
N ASP A 14 18.74 3.86 16.42
CA ASP A 14 19.83 2.97 16.87
C ASP A 14 19.42 1.97 17.98
N ALA A 15 18.16 2.05 18.45
CA ALA A 15 17.71 1.24 19.57
C ALA A 15 17.65 -0.25 19.20
N ARG A 16 18.39 -1.07 19.97
CA ARG A 16 18.43 -2.54 19.82
C ARG A 16 17.16 -3.26 20.31
N THR A 17 16.28 -2.56 21.02
CA THR A 17 15.02 -3.14 21.52
C THR A 17 13.85 -2.22 21.22
N VAL A 18 12.69 -2.80 20.92
CA VAL A 18 11.42 -2.09 20.69
C VAL A 18 11.09 -1.19 21.88
N ARG A 19 11.25 -1.70 23.11
CA ARG A 19 11.02 -0.93 24.34
C ARG A 19 11.88 0.35 24.41
N THR A 20 13.16 0.26 24.04
CA THR A 20 14.06 1.43 24.02
C THR A 20 13.68 2.40 22.90
N ARG A 21 13.29 1.89 21.73
CA ARG A 21 12.81 2.71 20.61
C ARG A 21 11.58 3.53 21.01
N ILE A 22 10.56 2.88 21.56
CA ILE A 22 9.34 3.53 22.07
C ILE A 22 9.67 4.61 23.10
N LYS A 23 10.55 4.30 24.07
CA LYS A 23 10.96 5.26 25.10
C LYS A 23 11.57 6.52 24.49
N HIS A 24 12.47 6.38 23.52
CA HIS A 24 13.14 7.51 22.90
C HIS A 24 12.21 8.30 21.96
N ALA A 25 11.36 7.62 21.18
CA ALA A 25 10.38 8.26 20.31
C ALA A 25 9.37 9.10 21.11
N ARG A 26 8.80 8.55 22.19
CA ARG A 26 7.90 9.30 23.09
C ARG A 26 8.59 10.51 23.72
N ALA A 27 9.84 10.35 24.15
CA ALA A 27 10.61 11.46 24.72
C ALA A 27 10.92 12.56 23.68
N ALA A 28 11.12 12.20 22.41
CA ALA A 28 11.30 13.17 21.33
C ALA A 28 10.02 13.99 21.10
N ILE A 29 8.86 13.33 20.99
CA ILE A 29 7.54 13.97 20.82
C ILE A 29 7.24 14.93 22.00
N ALA A 30 7.58 14.53 23.22
CA ALA A 30 7.36 15.37 24.40
C ALA A 30 8.22 16.66 24.41
N ILE A 31 9.38 16.66 23.74
CA ILE A 31 10.26 17.82 23.61
C ILE A 31 9.86 18.67 22.41
N ASP A 32 9.59 18.02 21.29
CA ASP A 32 9.20 18.64 20.03
C ASP A 32 8.01 17.88 19.45
N PRO A 33 6.79 18.41 19.66
CA PRO A 33 5.58 17.80 19.13
C PRO A 33 5.54 17.76 17.60
N ASP A 34 6.36 18.53 16.88
CA ASP A 34 6.38 18.55 15.41
C ASP A 34 7.48 17.64 14.82
N ALA A 35 8.16 16.87 15.68
CA ALA A 35 9.13 15.85 15.29
C ALA A 35 8.47 14.60 14.66
N LEU A 36 8.03 14.71 13.40
CA LEU A 36 7.24 13.68 12.72
C LEU A 36 7.93 12.31 12.60
N ASP A 37 9.25 12.26 12.46
CA ASP A 37 9.98 10.99 12.46
C ASP A 37 9.80 10.21 13.77
N ALA A 38 9.61 10.90 14.90
CA ALA A 38 9.32 10.25 16.16
C ALA A 38 7.93 9.58 16.17
N TYR A 39 6.94 10.18 15.50
CA TYR A 39 5.62 9.56 15.33
C TYR A 39 5.71 8.31 14.44
N VAL A 40 6.44 8.39 13.31
CA VAL A 40 6.68 7.23 12.42
C VAL A 40 7.31 6.09 13.23
N LEU A 41 8.42 6.37 13.92
CA LEU A 41 9.13 5.38 14.71
C LEU A 41 8.27 4.79 15.82
N LEU A 42 7.50 5.61 16.53
CA LEU A 42 6.65 5.15 17.60
C LEU A 42 5.54 4.25 17.05
N ALA A 43 4.81 4.70 16.03
CA ALA A 43 3.73 3.94 15.42
C ALA A 43 4.23 2.59 14.92
N SER A 44 5.31 2.55 14.13
CA SER A 44 5.91 1.31 13.62
C SER A 44 6.53 0.39 14.69
N SER A 45 6.64 0.85 15.94
CA SER A 45 7.12 0.04 17.06
C SER A 45 6.01 -0.55 17.91
N LEU A 46 4.78 -0.08 17.73
CA LEU A 46 3.61 -0.62 18.42
C LEU A 46 3.12 -1.85 17.67
N ASP A 47 2.54 -2.78 18.44
CA ASP A 47 1.82 -3.93 17.91
C ASP A 47 0.63 -3.45 17.06
N ASP A 48 0.25 -4.23 16.06
CA ASP A 48 -0.79 -3.85 15.09
C ASP A 48 -2.18 -3.68 15.74
N ASP A 49 -2.45 -4.35 16.86
CA ASP A 49 -3.70 -4.22 17.62
C ASP A 49 -3.67 -3.09 18.67
N SER A 50 -2.59 -2.30 18.71
CA SER A 50 -2.44 -1.22 19.68
C SER A 50 -3.42 -0.07 19.39
N PRO A 51 -4.36 0.26 20.30
CA PRO A 51 -5.32 1.34 20.08
C PRO A 51 -4.65 2.73 20.03
N GLU A 52 -3.41 2.85 20.52
CA GLU A 52 -2.62 4.07 20.47
C GLU A 52 -2.13 4.37 19.05
N ARG A 53 -1.92 3.35 18.21
CA ARG A 53 -1.26 3.46 16.92
C ARG A 53 -2.01 4.37 15.95
N LEU A 54 -3.30 4.13 15.71
CA LEU A 54 -4.13 4.98 14.86
C LEU A 54 -4.21 6.43 15.39
N THR A 55 -4.24 6.61 16.71
CA THR A 55 -4.26 7.95 17.33
C THR A 55 -2.98 8.72 17.02
N LEU A 56 -1.82 8.08 17.19
CA LEU A 56 -0.52 8.67 16.88
C LEU A 56 -0.37 9.00 15.39
N LEU A 57 -0.80 8.10 14.51
CA LEU A 57 -0.73 8.29 13.07
C LEU A 57 -1.59 9.49 12.63
N ARG A 58 -2.81 9.61 13.16
CA ARG A 58 -3.69 10.76 12.91
C ARG A 58 -3.08 12.06 13.44
N GLU A 59 -2.52 12.05 14.65
CA GLU A 59 -1.87 13.24 15.22
C GLU A 59 -0.66 13.68 14.39
N GLY A 60 0.26 12.77 14.09
CA GLY A 60 1.44 13.06 13.28
C GLY A 60 1.05 13.55 11.87
N ALA A 61 0.08 12.91 11.23
CA ALA A 61 -0.41 13.34 9.92
C ALA A 61 -1.03 14.75 9.98
N ALA A 62 -1.83 15.06 11.01
CA ALA A 62 -2.42 16.38 11.17
C ALA A 62 -1.35 17.47 11.36
N ARG A 63 -0.30 17.18 12.12
CA ARG A 63 0.85 18.09 12.30
C ARG A 63 1.60 18.32 10.99
N GLY A 64 1.89 17.26 10.24
CA GLY A 64 2.50 17.38 8.92
C GLY A 64 1.65 18.18 7.94
N ARG A 65 0.34 17.92 7.89
CA ARG A 65 -0.59 18.74 7.09
C ARG A 65 -0.55 20.22 7.47
N SER A 66 -0.40 20.53 8.76
CA SER A 66 -0.27 21.92 9.21
C SER A 66 1.07 22.53 8.81
N ALA A 67 2.17 21.78 8.92
CA ALA A 67 3.52 22.26 8.60
C ALA A 67 3.68 22.57 7.09
N TRP A 68 3.11 21.73 6.23
CA TRP A 68 3.16 21.88 4.76
C TRP A 68 1.81 22.26 4.15
N ALA A 69 0.98 23.04 4.85
CA ALA A 69 -0.39 23.32 4.42
C ALA A 69 -0.47 23.95 3.01
N ARG A 70 0.50 24.81 2.68
CA ARG A 70 0.58 25.46 1.37
C ARG A 70 0.96 24.45 0.29
N GLU A 71 1.97 23.65 0.52
CA GLU A 71 2.52 22.67 -0.41
C GLU A 71 1.51 21.52 -0.63
N VAL A 72 0.76 21.13 0.41
CA VAL A 72 -0.36 20.18 0.29
C VAL A 72 -1.49 20.75 -0.59
N ALA A 73 -1.80 22.05 -0.47
CA ALA A 73 -2.80 22.70 -1.31
C ALA A 73 -2.32 22.94 -2.75
N HIS A 74 -1.01 23.05 -2.95
CA HIS A 74 -0.36 23.33 -4.22
C HIS A 74 0.85 22.40 -4.43
N PRO A 75 0.63 21.09 -4.69
CA PRO A 75 1.69 20.09 -4.74
C PRO A 75 2.79 20.40 -5.75
N ASP A 76 2.48 21.12 -6.84
CA ASP A 76 3.47 21.54 -7.84
C ASP A 76 4.54 22.52 -7.29
N THR A 77 4.38 23.03 -6.06
CA THR A 77 5.32 23.95 -5.41
C THR A 77 6.40 23.25 -4.59
N CYS A 78 6.30 21.93 -4.39
CA CYS A 78 7.26 21.13 -3.63
C CYS A 78 7.35 19.71 -4.20
N ASP A 79 8.56 19.24 -4.49
CA ASP A 79 8.78 17.83 -4.74
C ASP A 79 8.88 17.12 -3.39
N PHE A 80 7.74 16.62 -2.89
CA PHE A 80 7.66 15.96 -1.58
C PHE A 80 8.59 14.75 -1.46
N TRP A 81 8.94 14.09 -2.57
CA TRP A 81 9.82 12.92 -2.53
C TRP A 81 11.30 13.30 -2.45
N LEU A 82 11.70 14.30 -3.23
CA LEU A 82 13.08 14.78 -3.26
C LEU A 82 13.43 15.65 -2.05
N ASP A 83 12.46 16.36 -1.48
CA ASP A 83 12.64 17.02 -0.19
C ASP A 83 12.74 15.98 0.93
N HIS A 84 13.81 16.04 1.71
CA HIS A 84 14.03 15.10 2.81
C HIS A 84 13.18 15.44 4.03
N ASP A 85 12.84 16.72 4.22
CA ASP A 85 12.12 17.20 5.41
C ASP A 85 10.65 16.78 5.38
N THR A 86 10.08 16.53 4.20
CA THR A 86 8.71 16.05 3.96
C THR A 86 8.56 14.53 4.06
N ARG A 87 9.65 13.76 3.98
CA ARG A 87 9.59 12.28 4.02
C ARG A 87 8.94 11.70 5.27
N PRO A 88 9.18 12.22 6.48
CA PRO A 88 8.49 11.75 7.67
C PRO A 88 6.97 11.90 7.54
N PHE A 89 6.50 13.02 6.97
CA PHE A 89 5.08 13.25 6.72
C PHE A 89 4.50 12.26 5.71
N MET A 90 5.17 12.04 4.57
CA MET A 90 4.73 11.04 3.59
C MET A 90 4.68 9.61 4.16
N ARG A 91 5.63 9.25 5.03
CA ARG A 91 5.62 7.96 5.73
C ARG A 91 4.43 7.85 6.69
N LEU A 92 4.09 8.93 7.40
CA LEU A 92 2.90 8.97 8.26
C LEU A 92 1.61 8.79 7.46
N LEU A 93 1.48 9.47 6.31
CA LEU A 93 0.31 9.29 5.44
C LEU A 93 0.19 7.85 4.94
N HIS A 94 1.30 7.23 4.53
CA HIS A 94 1.31 5.83 4.11
C HIS A 94 0.89 4.90 5.26
N LEU A 95 1.53 5.01 6.43
CA LEU A 95 1.17 4.19 7.60
C LEU A 95 -0.28 4.40 8.04
N LEU A 96 -0.77 5.64 7.99
CA LEU A 96 -2.16 5.96 8.29
C LEU A 96 -3.12 5.30 7.30
N ALA A 97 -2.84 5.36 5.99
CA ALA A 97 -3.65 4.70 4.98
C ALA A 97 -3.75 3.18 5.23
N LEU A 98 -2.62 2.52 5.52
CA LEU A 98 -2.58 1.11 5.85
C LEU A 98 -3.38 0.80 7.12
N GLU A 99 -3.17 1.56 8.19
CA GLU A 99 -3.89 1.38 9.47
C GLU A 99 -5.41 1.53 9.31
N LEU A 100 -5.85 2.53 8.54
CA LEU A 100 -7.26 2.75 8.25
C LEU A 100 -7.85 1.58 7.45
N TRP A 101 -7.09 1.01 6.51
CA TRP A 101 -7.52 -0.15 5.72
C TRP A 101 -7.73 -1.36 6.62
N GLU A 102 -6.73 -1.69 7.45
CA GLU A 102 -6.76 -2.83 8.37
C GLU A 102 -7.85 -2.70 9.44
N THR A 103 -8.13 -1.47 9.90
CA THR A 103 -9.19 -1.19 10.88
C THR A 103 -10.58 -1.02 10.26
N GLY A 104 -10.70 -1.18 8.94
CA GLY A 104 -11.98 -1.22 8.21
C GLY A 104 -12.51 0.14 7.73
N ASP A 105 -11.81 1.25 8.01
CA ASP A 105 -12.10 2.56 7.43
C ASP A 105 -11.53 2.67 6.00
N THR A 106 -12.09 1.84 5.12
CA THR A 106 -11.64 1.71 3.72
C THR A 106 -11.76 3.02 2.93
N ALA A 107 -12.77 3.85 3.23
CA ALA A 107 -12.94 5.15 2.60
C ALA A 107 -11.85 6.14 3.03
N GLY A 108 -11.54 6.19 4.34
CA GLY A 108 -10.44 6.99 4.86
C GLY A 108 -9.09 6.54 4.31
N ALA A 109 -8.85 5.22 4.25
CA ALA A 109 -7.62 4.64 3.70
C ALA A 109 -7.36 5.06 2.26
N ILE A 110 -8.37 4.92 1.40
CA ILE A 110 -8.30 5.32 -0.01
C ILE A 110 -8.06 6.83 -0.13
N ALA A 111 -8.77 7.66 0.66
CA ALA A 111 -8.59 9.11 0.61
C ALA A 111 -7.15 9.53 1.00
N GLU A 112 -6.55 8.86 1.98
CA GLU A 112 -5.17 9.08 2.40
C GLU A 112 -4.17 8.65 1.33
N ALA A 113 -4.34 7.46 0.74
CA ALA A 113 -3.51 6.96 -0.34
C ALA A 113 -3.60 7.82 -1.61
N GLU A 114 -4.80 8.24 -2.02
CA GLU A 114 -4.98 9.19 -3.12
C GLU A 114 -4.31 10.53 -2.82
N GLY A 115 -4.40 11.00 -1.58
CA GLY A 115 -3.70 12.19 -1.12
C GLY A 115 -2.19 12.07 -1.29
N LEU A 116 -1.62 10.96 -0.84
CA LEU A 116 -0.20 10.69 -0.97
C LEU A 116 0.24 10.59 -2.44
N LEU A 117 -0.55 9.95 -3.30
CA LEU A 117 -0.27 9.83 -4.73
C LEU A 117 -0.35 11.18 -5.47
N ARG A 118 -1.10 12.16 -4.94
CA ARG A 118 -1.07 13.55 -5.46
C ARG A 118 0.21 14.27 -5.07
N LEU A 119 0.74 14.04 -3.87
CA LEU A 119 2.00 14.64 -3.40
C LEU A 119 3.23 13.98 -4.04
N ASN A 120 3.11 12.69 -4.37
CA ASN A 120 4.17 11.86 -4.96
C ASN A 120 3.65 11.18 -6.24
N PRO A 121 3.49 11.90 -7.36
CA PRO A 121 2.86 11.38 -8.58
C PRO A 121 3.71 10.32 -9.30
N ASN A 122 5.03 10.30 -9.10
CA ASN A 122 5.92 9.23 -9.57
C ASN A 122 5.83 7.97 -8.70
N ASP A 123 5.06 8.04 -7.63
CA ASP A 123 4.75 6.95 -6.73
C ASP A 123 5.98 6.17 -6.26
N ASN A 124 6.95 6.90 -5.73
CA ASN A 124 8.16 6.32 -5.16
C ASN A 124 7.91 5.45 -3.90
N GLN A 125 6.65 5.35 -3.44
CA GLN A 125 6.25 4.60 -2.24
C GLN A 125 5.36 3.38 -2.54
N GLY A 126 5.01 3.11 -3.81
CA GLY A 126 4.19 1.95 -4.19
C GLY A 126 2.70 2.08 -3.87
N ILE A 127 2.18 3.30 -3.73
CA ILE A 127 0.80 3.61 -3.38
C ILE A 127 -0.19 3.22 -4.49
N ARG A 128 0.24 3.23 -5.76
CA ARG A 128 -0.63 2.85 -6.88
C ARG A 128 -0.98 1.37 -6.86
N GLU A 129 -0.10 0.50 -6.35
CA GLU A 129 -0.39 -0.93 -6.19
C GLU A 129 -1.47 -1.13 -5.10
N LEU A 130 -1.32 -0.45 -3.95
CA LEU A 130 -2.34 -0.45 -2.90
C LEU A 130 -3.70 0.02 -3.42
N LEU A 131 -3.74 1.17 -4.11
CA LEU A 131 -4.99 1.70 -4.67
C LEU A 131 -5.59 0.78 -5.74
N THR A 132 -4.77 0.10 -6.54
CA THR A 132 -5.24 -0.87 -7.54
C THR A 132 -6.04 -1.99 -6.87
N ASP A 133 -5.48 -2.58 -5.81
CA ASP A 133 -6.13 -3.66 -5.08
C ASP A 133 -7.34 -3.14 -4.28
N TRP A 134 -7.19 -1.99 -3.60
CA TRP A 134 -8.24 -1.41 -2.76
C TRP A 134 -9.46 -0.95 -3.55
N TYR A 135 -9.27 -0.30 -4.70
CA TYR A 135 -10.39 0.07 -5.56
C TYR A 135 -11.15 -1.15 -6.04
N GLY A 136 -10.45 -2.22 -6.44
CA GLY A 136 -11.09 -3.50 -6.78
C GLY A 136 -11.86 -4.08 -5.59
N ALA A 137 -11.24 -4.11 -4.41
CA ALA A 137 -11.83 -4.64 -3.18
C ALA A 137 -13.09 -3.89 -2.76
N VAL A 138 -13.18 -2.56 -2.91
CA VAL A 138 -14.40 -1.80 -2.63
C VAL A 138 -15.36 -1.73 -3.83
N GLY A 139 -14.94 -2.18 -5.02
CA GLY A 139 -15.74 -2.14 -6.25
C GLY A 139 -15.79 -0.75 -6.90
N ALA A 140 -14.82 0.11 -6.61
CA ALA A 140 -14.64 1.43 -7.23
C ALA A 140 -14.01 1.30 -8.62
N TRP A 141 -14.74 0.64 -9.51
CA TRP A 141 -14.25 0.19 -10.81
C TRP A 141 -13.82 1.30 -11.77
N ASP A 142 -14.49 2.44 -11.73
CA ASP A 142 -14.14 3.60 -12.57
C ASP A 142 -12.84 4.25 -12.07
N ALA A 143 -12.64 4.32 -10.75
CA ALA A 143 -11.40 4.81 -10.15
C ALA A 143 -10.23 3.88 -10.47
N LEU A 144 -10.44 2.56 -10.39
CA LEU A 144 -9.45 1.57 -10.82
C LEU A 144 -9.07 1.78 -12.30
N ARG A 145 -10.05 1.93 -13.19
CA ARG A 145 -9.79 2.18 -14.62
C ARG A 145 -9.00 3.47 -14.84
N ALA A 146 -9.36 4.55 -14.14
CA ALA A 146 -8.66 5.82 -14.23
C ALA A 146 -7.20 5.71 -13.73
N LEU A 147 -6.97 4.95 -12.66
CA LEU A 147 -5.63 4.70 -12.12
C LEU A 147 -4.76 3.93 -13.13
N LEU A 148 -5.27 2.82 -13.69
CA LEU A 148 -4.54 2.03 -14.69
C LEU A 148 -4.25 2.85 -15.96
N ALA A 149 -5.17 3.72 -16.39
CA ALA A 149 -4.95 4.61 -17.52
C ALA A 149 -3.90 5.71 -17.24
N ARG A 150 -3.78 6.14 -15.98
CA ARG A 150 -2.78 7.14 -15.55
C ARG A 150 -1.36 6.57 -15.55
N TYR A 151 -1.20 5.27 -15.33
CA TYR A 151 0.10 4.58 -15.27
C TYR A 151 0.18 3.44 -16.29
N PRO A 152 0.16 3.72 -17.61
CA PRO A 152 0.06 2.68 -18.64
C PRO A 152 1.29 1.78 -18.72
N ASP A 153 2.45 2.27 -18.27
CA ASP A 153 3.75 1.59 -18.31
C ASP A 153 4.10 0.90 -16.98
N ASP A 154 3.14 0.79 -16.05
CA ASP A 154 3.36 0.10 -14.78
C ASP A 154 3.42 -1.41 -15.00
N TRP A 155 4.52 -2.00 -14.56
CA TRP A 155 4.87 -3.41 -14.74
C TRP A 155 4.49 -4.28 -13.54
N SER A 156 3.83 -3.70 -12.53
CA SER A 156 3.45 -4.42 -11.32
C SER A 156 2.44 -5.54 -11.59
N THR A 157 2.54 -6.62 -10.81
CA THR A 157 1.58 -7.73 -10.86
C THR A 157 0.14 -7.23 -10.67
N SER A 158 -0.08 -6.34 -9.69
CA SER A 158 -1.39 -5.74 -9.43
C SER A 158 -1.96 -5.02 -10.66
N HIS A 159 -1.14 -4.23 -11.37
CA HIS A 159 -1.57 -3.51 -12.57
C HIS A 159 -2.09 -4.47 -13.65
N HIS A 160 -1.28 -5.45 -14.05
CA HIS A 160 -1.62 -6.33 -15.18
C HIS A 160 -2.81 -7.24 -14.87
N TYR A 161 -2.87 -7.80 -13.66
CA TYR A 161 -4.00 -8.65 -13.27
C TYR A 161 -5.29 -7.85 -13.06
N ALA A 162 -5.21 -6.60 -12.58
CA ALA A 162 -6.38 -5.72 -12.52
C ALA A 162 -6.91 -5.35 -13.92
N ARG A 163 -6.03 -5.11 -14.90
CA ARG A 163 -6.45 -4.89 -16.30
C ARG A 163 -7.21 -6.08 -16.85
N TRP A 164 -6.69 -7.30 -16.63
CA TRP A 164 -7.37 -8.52 -17.05
C TRP A 164 -8.74 -8.65 -16.38
N LEU A 165 -8.81 -8.42 -15.07
CA LEU A 165 -10.06 -8.52 -14.29
C LEU A 165 -11.12 -7.54 -14.79
N LEU A 166 -10.73 -6.28 -15.06
CA LEU A 166 -11.61 -5.28 -15.66
C LEU A 166 -12.11 -5.71 -17.04
N ALA A 167 -11.20 -6.16 -17.92
CA ALA A 167 -11.57 -6.60 -19.26
C ALA A 167 -12.58 -7.76 -19.22
N PHE A 168 -12.33 -8.75 -18.37
CA PHE A 168 -13.26 -9.87 -18.17
C PHE A 168 -14.62 -9.39 -17.65
N ARG A 169 -14.63 -8.56 -16.61
CA ARG A 169 -15.88 -8.03 -16.02
C ARG A 169 -16.71 -7.26 -17.05
N ASP A 170 -16.06 -6.48 -17.89
CA ASP A 170 -16.71 -5.62 -18.88
C ASP A 170 -17.05 -6.37 -20.20
N GLY A 171 -16.84 -7.69 -20.25
CA GLY A 171 -17.10 -8.52 -21.43
C GLY A 171 -16.18 -8.21 -22.62
N GLN A 172 -15.02 -7.60 -22.36
CA GLN A 172 -14.03 -7.27 -23.38
C GLN A 172 -13.10 -8.46 -23.67
N PRO A 173 -12.42 -8.47 -24.84
CA PRO A 173 -11.39 -9.46 -25.11
C PRO A 173 -10.28 -9.44 -24.04
N THR A 174 -9.90 -10.63 -23.55
CA THR A 174 -8.92 -10.78 -22.47
C THR A 174 -7.60 -11.39 -22.92
N ALA A 175 -7.46 -11.77 -24.20
CA ALA A 175 -6.32 -12.57 -24.68
C ALA A 175 -4.98 -11.85 -24.53
N ASP A 176 -4.91 -10.57 -24.89
CA ASP A 176 -3.69 -9.77 -24.81
C ASP A 176 -3.37 -9.44 -23.35
N ALA A 177 -4.35 -8.94 -22.60
CA ALA A 177 -4.20 -8.66 -21.17
C ALA A 177 -3.77 -9.91 -20.37
N LEU A 178 -4.20 -11.11 -20.78
CA LEU A 178 -3.78 -12.37 -20.17
C LEU A 178 -2.32 -12.68 -20.48
N ALA A 179 -1.89 -12.48 -21.73
CA ALA A 179 -0.51 -12.68 -22.12
C ALA A 179 0.42 -11.78 -21.30
N ASP A 180 0.08 -10.50 -21.20
CA ASP A 180 0.84 -9.52 -20.43
C ASP A 180 0.90 -9.90 -18.94
N ALA A 181 -0.23 -10.28 -18.32
CA ALA A 181 -0.25 -10.66 -16.91
C ALA A 181 0.58 -11.92 -16.62
N LEU A 182 0.51 -12.92 -17.50
CA LEU A 182 1.29 -14.16 -17.35
C LEU A 182 2.79 -13.96 -17.61
N GLU A 183 3.16 -12.99 -18.46
CA GLU A 183 4.56 -12.61 -18.65
C GLU A 183 5.15 -11.99 -17.39
N VAL A 184 4.39 -11.15 -16.69
CA VAL A 184 4.81 -10.54 -15.43
C VAL A 184 4.86 -11.54 -14.30
N ASN A 185 3.79 -12.32 -14.09
CA ASN A 185 3.78 -13.31 -13.01
C ASN A 185 2.87 -14.52 -13.32
N PRO A 186 3.43 -15.63 -13.84
CA PRO A 186 2.63 -16.80 -14.23
C PRO A 186 2.07 -17.59 -13.04
N HIS A 187 2.47 -17.28 -11.80
CA HIS A 187 2.07 -18.04 -10.61
C HIS A 187 0.72 -17.59 -10.03
N VAL A 188 0.28 -16.37 -10.33
CA VAL A 188 -0.94 -15.75 -9.79
C VAL A 188 -2.21 -16.58 -10.01
N PRO A 189 -2.49 -17.18 -11.18
CA PRO A 189 -3.73 -17.93 -11.39
C PRO A 189 -3.88 -19.07 -10.38
N ARG A 190 -2.78 -19.77 -10.05
CA ARG A 190 -2.80 -20.85 -9.06
C ARG A 190 -3.11 -20.32 -7.66
N PHE A 191 -2.40 -19.28 -7.22
CA PHE A 191 -2.60 -18.73 -5.88
C PHE A 191 -3.98 -18.11 -5.68
N LEU A 192 -4.52 -17.40 -6.68
CA LEU A 192 -5.89 -16.89 -6.63
C LEU A 192 -6.92 -18.02 -6.49
N ALA A 193 -6.73 -19.12 -7.22
CA ALA A 193 -7.61 -20.29 -7.12
C ALA A 193 -7.54 -20.95 -5.75
N ASP A 194 -6.33 -21.16 -5.22
CA ASP A 194 -6.11 -21.81 -3.93
C ASP A 194 -6.70 -20.97 -2.78
N LEU A 195 -6.45 -19.67 -2.75
CA LEU A 195 -6.93 -18.78 -1.68
C LEU A 195 -8.45 -18.52 -1.72
N LEU A 196 -9.06 -18.46 -2.91
CA LEU A 196 -10.52 -18.37 -2.99
C LEU A 196 -11.22 -19.67 -2.60
N ALA A 197 -10.58 -20.83 -2.84
CA ALA A 197 -11.08 -22.11 -2.37
C ALA A 197 -10.94 -22.31 -0.85
N ARG A 198 -10.03 -21.57 -0.21
CA ARG A 198 -9.70 -21.68 1.22
C ARG A 198 -9.83 -20.34 1.92
N PRO A 199 -11.06 -19.91 2.24
CA PRO A 199 -11.28 -18.54 2.65
C PRO A 199 -10.65 -18.15 3.99
N ASP A 200 -10.39 -19.14 4.84
CA ASP A 200 -9.86 -18.97 6.19
C ASP A 200 -8.31 -19.05 6.24
N GLU A 201 -7.63 -19.29 5.12
CA GLU A 201 -6.16 -19.23 5.05
C GLU A 201 -5.70 -17.77 4.95
N GLU A 202 -5.28 -17.24 6.10
CA GLU A 202 -4.65 -15.93 6.24
C GLU A 202 -3.14 -16.08 6.46
N GLY A 203 -2.36 -15.14 5.95
CA GLY A 203 -0.92 -15.07 6.27
C GLY A 203 -0.13 -14.31 5.22
N ARG A 204 0.11 -13.03 5.47
CA ARG A 204 1.02 -12.21 4.65
C ARG A 204 2.41 -12.85 4.63
N PHE A 205 3.03 -12.85 3.46
CA PHE A 205 4.41 -13.30 3.33
C PHE A 205 5.33 -12.30 4.04
N ALA A 206 5.90 -12.69 5.19
CA ALA A 206 6.72 -11.80 6.02
C ALA A 206 8.19 -11.67 5.54
N GLY A 207 8.44 -11.88 4.24
CA GLY A 207 9.79 -11.92 3.65
C GLY A 207 9.96 -10.95 2.48
N PHE A 208 11.16 -10.95 1.90
CA PHE A 208 11.42 -10.22 0.66
C PHE A 208 10.69 -10.87 -0.50
N VAL A 209 9.87 -10.09 -1.19
CA VAL A 209 9.16 -10.52 -2.38
C VAL A 209 10.08 -10.43 -3.60
N THR A 210 10.10 -11.49 -4.39
CA THR A 210 10.82 -11.59 -5.66
C THR A 210 9.90 -11.17 -6.79
N ALA A 211 10.29 -10.17 -7.58
CA ALA A 211 9.52 -9.76 -8.75
C ALA A 211 9.33 -10.94 -9.74
N GLY A 212 8.09 -11.16 -10.17
CA GLY A 212 7.63 -12.30 -10.96
C GLY A 212 7.60 -13.65 -10.22
N GLY A 213 7.91 -13.64 -8.93
CA GLY A 213 8.05 -14.84 -8.11
C GLY A 213 6.72 -15.38 -7.56
N ALA A 214 6.78 -16.61 -7.03
CA ALA A 214 5.65 -17.24 -6.38
C ALA A 214 5.26 -16.57 -5.05
N ASP A 215 6.23 -15.95 -4.37
CA ASP A 215 6.05 -15.11 -3.19
C ASP A 215 5.28 -13.82 -3.50
N GLU A 216 5.60 -13.14 -4.60
CA GLU A 216 4.82 -11.98 -5.07
C GLU A 216 3.39 -12.38 -5.43
N ALA A 217 3.25 -13.50 -6.15
CA ALA A 217 1.93 -13.99 -6.55
C ALA A 217 1.05 -14.34 -5.34
N HIS A 218 1.63 -14.88 -4.28
CA HIS A 218 0.92 -15.15 -3.03
C HIS A 218 0.47 -13.86 -2.34
N ASP A 219 1.37 -12.87 -2.21
CA ASP A 219 1.06 -11.59 -1.58
C ASP A 219 -0.03 -10.81 -2.35
N TYR A 220 0.13 -10.70 -3.68
CA TYR A 220 -0.89 -10.12 -4.57
C TYR A 220 -2.23 -10.87 -4.46
N ALA A 221 -2.20 -12.20 -4.49
CA ALA A 221 -3.43 -12.97 -4.45
C ALA A 221 -4.16 -12.75 -3.11
N GLN A 222 -3.46 -12.50 -2.00
CA GLN A 222 -4.08 -12.15 -0.72
C GLN A 222 -4.70 -10.75 -0.75
N SER A 223 -3.96 -9.73 -1.22
CA SER A 223 -4.43 -8.34 -1.27
C SER A 223 -5.61 -8.16 -2.21
N ALA A 224 -5.55 -8.75 -3.40
CA ALA A 224 -6.52 -8.57 -4.46
C ALA A 224 -7.72 -9.52 -4.35
N ARG A 225 -7.66 -10.57 -3.52
CA ARG A 225 -8.73 -11.56 -3.34
C ARG A 225 -10.13 -10.95 -3.21
N PRO A 226 -10.37 -9.89 -2.42
CA PRO A 226 -11.70 -9.28 -2.30
C PRO A 226 -12.21 -8.71 -3.63
N ALA A 227 -11.33 -8.19 -4.49
CA ALA A 227 -11.69 -7.70 -5.81
C ALA A 227 -12.12 -8.85 -6.73
N TRP A 228 -11.34 -9.93 -6.76
CA TRP A 228 -11.63 -11.11 -7.59
C TRP A 228 -12.93 -11.81 -7.16
N ALA A 229 -13.20 -11.89 -5.85
CA ALA A 229 -14.45 -12.44 -5.32
C ALA A 229 -15.71 -11.68 -5.79
N LYS A 230 -15.57 -10.39 -6.17
CA LYS A 230 -16.69 -9.57 -6.68
C LYS A 230 -16.99 -9.78 -8.16
N VAL A 231 -16.18 -10.54 -8.89
CA VAL A 231 -16.37 -10.80 -10.33
C VAL A 231 -16.58 -12.30 -10.55
N PRO A 232 -17.85 -12.77 -10.55
CA PRO A 232 -18.15 -14.19 -10.66
C PRO A 232 -17.55 -14.82 -11.93
N GLY A 233 -16.94 -16.00 -11.78
CA GLY A 233 -16.35 -16.75 -12.89
C GLY A 233 -14.97 -16.26 -13.35
N ALA A 234 -14.45 -15.17 -12.76
CA ALA A 234 -13.18 -14.58 -13.18
C ALA A 234 -11.99 -15.52 -12.93
N VAL A 235 -11.90 -16.13 -11.75
CA VAL A 235 -10.77 -16.99 -11.42
C VAL A 235 -10.82 -18.31 -12.19
N GLU A 236 -11.99 -18.92 -12.32
CA GLU A 236 -12.17 -20.12 -13.15
C GLU A 236 -11.79 -19.85 -14.60
N ARG A 237 -12.17 -18.66 -15.12
CA ARG A 237 -11.79 -18.24 -16.45
C ARG A 237 -10.27 -18.04 -16.57
N LEU A 238 -9.66 -17.32 -15.64
CA LEU A 238 -8.22 -17.03 -15.63
C LEU A 238 -7.40 -18.32 -15.63
N VAL A 239 -7.71 -19.24 -14.72
CA VAL A 239 -7.00 -20.52 -14.57
C VAL A 239 -7.09 -21.36 -15.83
N ARG A 240 -8.30 -21.48 -16.39
CA ARG A 240 -8.52 -22.25 -17.62
C ARG A 240 -7.72 -21.67 -18.78
N ASP A 241 -7.82 -20.35 -19.01
CA ASP A 241 -7.16 -19.70 -20.13
C ASP A 241 -5.63 -19.75 -19.96
N ALA A 242 -5.10 -19.60 -18.74
CA ALA A 242 -3.68 -19.76 -18.44
C ALA A 242 -3.16 -21.18 -18.74
N ALA A 243 -3.90 -22.22 -18.35
CA ALA A 243 -3.52 -23.61 -18.61
C ALA A 243 -3.45 -23.93 -20.12
N THR A 244 -4.33 -23.33 -20.93
CA THR A 244 -4.30 -23.54 -22.39
C THR A 244 -3.06 -22.94 -23.07
N ARG A 245 -2.48 -21.88 -22.50
CA ARG A 245 -1.27 -21.23 -23.04
C ARG A 245 0.03 -21.89 -22.61
N SER A 246 0.06 -22.55 -21.45
CA SER A 246 1.25 -23.31 -21.02
C SER A 246 1.46 -24.60 -21.82
N GLY A 247 0.45 -25.07 -22.55
CA GLY A 247 0.50 -26.28 -23.38
C GLY A 247 0.75 -26.03 -24.87
N SER A 248 0.84 -24.77 -25.31
CA SER A 248 1.11 -24.35 -26.70
C SER A 248 2.54 -23.86 -26.87
#